data_AF-A0ABC8QN63-F1
#
_entry.id   AF-A0ABC8QN63-F1
#
_cell.length_a   1.000
_cell.length_b   1.000
_cell.length_c   1.000
_cell.angle_alpha   90.00
_cell.angle_beta   90.00
_cell.angle_gamma   90.00
#
_symmetry.space_group_name_H-M   'P 1'
#
loop_
_entity.id
_entity.type
_entity.pdbx_description
1 polymer ?
#
loop_
_entity_poly.entity_id
_entity_poly.type
_entity_poly.pdbx_seq_one_letter_code
_entity_poly.pdbx_strand_id
1 'polypeptide(L)'
;MVFFLFITRKSLDECIVHAKVPLLDNPDASFYFYEQYAISQLNKLEDSIWERWTRKKHHDKSIRRSIDGNSRTSPQKDTFDGSRQDINAAIDQICEFTGTKIIFWDLREPFIDNLYKPSVSQSRLEAMIDPLDTVLNQLCDIIVEPLRDRIVTGLLQASLDGLLRVILDGGPSRVFSIGDAKLLEEDLEVLKEFFISGGDGLPRGVVENQVARVRLVIKLHGYETRELIEDLKSASGLEMQGSKSKLGADTKTLLRILCHRSDSEASQFLKKQYKIPKSVA
;
A
#
# COMPACT_ATOMS: atom_id res chain seq x y z
N MET A 1 19.28 -4.09 23.14
CA MET A 1 20.44 -3.64 22.33
C MET A 1 20.04 -3.66 20.86
N VAL A 2 19.54 -2.53 20.35
CA VAL A 2 18.92 -2.40 19.01
C VAL A 2 19.90 -1.66 18.11
N PHE A 3 20.61 -2.41 17.26
CA PHE A 3 21.49 -1.84 16.25
C PHE A 3 21.39 -2.62 14.94
N PHE A 4 20.17 -2.91 14.49
CA PHE A 4 19.92 -3.40 13.12
C PHE A 4 18.49 -3.03 12.75
N LEU A 5 18.31 -1.85 12.14
CA LEU A 5 17.24 -1.45 11.20
C LEU A 5 17.28 0.08 11.03
N PHE A 6 18.38 0.61 10.47
CA PHE A 6 18.52 2.06 10.22
C PHE A 6 18.51 2.44 8.73
N ILE A 7 18.31 1.49 7.81
CA ILE A 7 18.40 1.76 6.36
C ILE A 7 17.03 1.93 5.69
N THR A 8 15.92 1.53 6.31
CA THR A 8 14.56 1.78 5.78
C THR A 8 13.80 2.90 6.49
N ARG A 9 14.20 3.25 7.73
CA ARG A 9 13.52 4.25 8.56
C ARG A 9 13.66 5.68 8.03
N LYS A 10 14.85 6.03 7.52
CA LYS A 10 15.15 7.40 7.07
C LYS A 10 14.29 7.88 5.89
N SER A 11 13.94 7.01 4.95
CA SER A 11 13.21 7.45 3.74
C SER A 11 11.74 7.75 4.01
N LEU A 12 11.10 7.05 4.96
CA LEU A 12 9.70 7.32 5.33
C LEU A 12 9.61 8.45 6.36
N ASP A 13 10.51 8.47 7.35
CA ASP A 13 10.52 9.54 8.36
C ASP A 13 10.82 10.92 7.74
N GLU A 14 11.69 11.02 6.73
CA GLU A 14 11.97 12.29 6.03
C GLU A 14 10.79 12.78 5.16
N CYS A 15 10.01 11.88 4.56
CA CYS A 15 8.78 12.26 3.83
C CYS A 15 7.65 12.70 4.78
N ILE A 16 7.56 12.09 5.96
CA ILE A 16 6.49 12.34 6.94
C ILE A 16 6.72 13.65 7.72
N VAL A 17 7.98 14.01 8.04
CA VAL A 17 8.31 15.19 8.85
C VAL A 17 7.92 16.52 8.17
N HIS A 18 7.76 16.54 6.85
CA HIS A 18 7.31 17.74 6.11
C HIS A 18 5.80 17.84 5.90
N ALA A 19 5.01 16.82 6.22
CA ALA A 19 3.55 16.81 6.05
C ALA A 19 2.82 17.25 7.33
N LYS A 20 3.08 18.47 7.80
CA LYS A 20 2.39 19.04 8.96
C LYS A 20 1.03 19.63 8.56
N VAL A 21 0.09 18.77 8.18
CA VAL A 21 -1.34 19.10 8.07
C VAL A 21 -2.09 18.02 8.84
N PRO A 22 -2.68 18.29 10.01
CA PRO A 22 -3.56 17.32 10.66
C PRO A 22 -4.82 17.18 9.81
N LEU A 23 -5.05 16.01 9.19
CA LEU A 23 -6.29 15.73 8.46
C LEU A 23 -7.51 15.67 9.39
N LEU A 24 -7.27 15.45 10.69
CA LEU A 24 -8.31 15.27 11.70
C LEU A 24 -8.77 16.58 12.38
N ASP A 25 -8.02 17.68 12.27
CA ASP A 25 -8.36 18.95 12.94
C ASP A 25 -8.71 20.10 11.99
N ASN A 26 -8.56 19.93 10.66
CA ASN A 26 -8.90 20.99 9.71
C ASN A 26 -9.33 20.42 8.34
N PRO A 27 -10.64 20.50 7.99
CA PRO A 27 -11.17 19.98 6.74
C PRO A 27 -10.93 20.99 5.62
N ASP A 28 -9.69 21.18 5.20
CA ASP A 28 -9.44 21.86 3.93
C ASP A 28 -9.69 20.86 2.78
N ALA A 29 -10.99 20.62 2.52
CA ALA A 29 -11.56 19.98 1.33
C ALA A 29 -11.09 20.64 0.01
N SER A 30 -10.40 21.78 0.13
CA SER A 30 -9.68 22.50 -0.90
C SER A 30 -8.85 21.58 -1.80
N PHE A 31 -8.05 20.65 -1.26
CA PHE A 31 -7.10 19.87 -2.08
C PHE A 31 -7.79 18.92 -3.08
N TYR A 32 -8.80 18.15 -2.64
CA TYR A 32 -9.56 17.24 -3.50
C TYR A 32 -10.49 17.98 -4.48
N PHE A 33 -10.99 19.15 -4.10
CA PHE A 33 -11.75 20.04 -5.00
C PHE A 33 -10.89 20.61 -6.13
N TYR A 34 -9.63 20.98 -5.86
CA TYR A 34 -8.74 21.56 -6.86
C TYR A 34 -8.41 20.58 -8.00
N GLU A 35 -8.36 19.28 -7.74
CA GLU A 35 -7.99 18.27 -8.74
C GLU A 35 -9.13 17.93 -9.70
N GLN A 36 -10.34 17.75 -9.18
CA GLN A 36 -11.52 17.60 -10.04
C GLN A 36 -11.83 18.89 -10.78
N TYR A 37 -11.57 20.05 -10.15
CA TYR A 37 -11.57 21.32 -10.85
C TYR A 37 -10.55 21.29 -11.99
N ALA A 38 -9.31 20.85 -11.77
CA ALA A 38 -8.28 20.77 -12.81
C ALA A 38 -8.69 19.83 -13.96
N ILE A 39 -9.17 18.61 -13.68
CA ILE A 39 -9.69 17.68 -14.72
C ILE A 39 -10.87 18.29 -15.47
N SER A 40 -11.84 18.84 -14.73
CA SER A 40 -13.04 19.47 -15.31
C SER A 40 -12.68 20.66 -16.18
N GLN A 41 -11.74 21.51 -15.74
CA GLN A 41 -11.26 22.65 -16.52
C GLN A 41 -10.47 22.20 -17.75
N LEU A 42 -9.68 21.13 -17.66
CA LEU A 42 -8.97 20.56 -18.80
C LEU A 42 -9.95 20.06 -19.87
N ASN A 43 -10.99 19.31 -19.45
CA ASN A 43 -12.04 18.82 -20.35
C ASN A 43 -12.80 20.00 -20.99
N LYS A 44 -13.18 21.02 -20.21
CA LYS A 44 -13.85 22.23 -20.73
C LYS A 44 -12.99 23.01 -21.71
N LEU A 45 -11.69 23.11 -21.44
CA LEU A 45 -10.74 23.77 -22.33
C LEU A 45 -10.63 23.03 -23.65
N GLU A 46 -10.57 21.71 -23.62
CA GLU A 46 -10.51 20.87 -24.81
C GLU A 46 -11.79 20.95 -25.64
N ASP A 47 -12.96 20.86 -24.98
CA ASP A 47 -14.25 21.05 -25.64
C ASP A 47 -14.33 22.42 -26.32
N SER A 48 -13.87 23.48 -25.63
CA SER A 48 -13.82 24.85 -26.16
C SER A 48 -12.86 25.00 -27.35
N ILE A 49 -11.67 24.37 -27.29
CA ILE A 49 -10.72 24.33 -28.40
C ILE A 49 -11.32 23.57 -29.59
N TRP A 50 -11.99 22.45 -29.33
CA TRP A 50 -12.62 21.62 -30.35
C TRP A 50 -13.77 22.36 -31.04
N GLU A 51 -14.63 23.03 -30.29
CA GLU A 51 -15.69 23.88 -30.83
C GLU A 51 -15.12 25.04 -31.68
N ARG A 52 -14.01 25.67 -31.25
CA ARG A 52 -13.36 26.74 -32.04
C ARG A 52 -12.73 26.19 -33.31
N TRP A 53 -12.10 25.02 -33.26
CA TRP A 53 -11.48 24.39 -34.42
C TRP A 53 -12.50 23.87 -35.42
N THR A 54 -13.63 23.33 -34.96
CA THR A 54 -14.74 22.94 -35.84
C THR A 54 -15.42 24.16 -36.46
N ARG A 55 -15.69 25.23 -35.70
CA ARG A 55 -16.17 26.51 -36.26
C ARG A 55 -15.21 27.08 -37.31
N LYS A 56 -13.90 27.08 -37.05
CA LYS A 56 -12.89 27.53 -38.02
C LYS A 56 -12.83 26.64 -39.26
N LYS A 57 -13.01 25.32 -39.12
CA LYS A 57 -13.06 24.36 -40.25
C LYS A 57 -14.32 24.54 -41.10
N HIS A 58 -15.46 24.90 -40.50
CA HIS A 58 -16.66 25.29 -41.22
C HIS A 58 -16.48 26.63 -41.96
N HIS A 59 -15.82 27.61 -41.34
CA HIS A 59 -15.49 28.88 -41.97
C HIS A 59 -14.49 28.71 -43.14
N ASP A 60 -13.46 27.87 -42.98
CA ASP A 60 -12.51 27.54 -44.03
C ASP A 60 -13.14 26.71 -45.16
N LYS A 61 -14.08 25.79 -44.87
CA LYS A 61 -14.86 25.10 -45.92
C LYS A 61 -15.81 26.04 -46.67
N SER A 62 -16.32 27.07 -46.02
CA SER A 62 -17.13 28.12 -46.67
C SER A 62 -16.28 29.02 -47.57
N ILE A 63 -15.01 29.26 -47.22
CA ILE A 63 -14.06 30.07 -48.01
C ILE A 63 -13.40 29.22 -49.12
N ARG A 64 -13.15 27.92 -48.88
CA ARG A 64 -12.43 27.01 -49.80
C ARG A 64 -13.30 26.29 -50.84
N ARG A 65 -14.60 26.59 -50.94
CA ARG A 65 -15.34 26.27 -52.18
C ARG A 65 -14.83 27.06 -53.40
N SER A 66 -13.82 27.92 -53.21
CA SER A 66 -13.27 28.78 -54.25
C SER A 66 -11.90 28.39 -54.80
N ILE A 67 -11.06 27.56 -54.17
CA ILE A 67 -9.78 27.09 -54.79
C ILE A 67 -9.34 25.75 -54.19
N ASP A 68 -8.82 24.94 -55.10
CA ASP A 68 -8.46 23.52 -55.16
C ASP A 68 -7.79 22.82 -53.97
N GLY A 69 -7.85 21.49 -54.04
CA GLY A 69 -7.46 20.55 -53.00
C GLY A 69 -5.96 20.38 -52.78
N ASN A 70 -5.58 20.14 -51.52
CA ASN A 70 -4.62 19.11 -51.16
C ASN A 70 -4.67 18.80 -49.66
N SER A 71 -4.50 17.52 -49.36
CA SER A 71 -4.29 16.85 -48.07
C SER A 71 -3.68 17.73 -46.96
N ARG A 72 -4.38 17.86 -45.83
CA ARG A 72 -3.77 18.07 -44.52
C ARG A 72 -4.51 17.24 -43.47
N THR A 73 -3.73 16.38 -42.83
CA THR A 73 -4.05 15.47 -41.74
C THR A 73 -4.96 16.13 -40.69
N SER A 74 -5.95 15.38 -40.22
CA SER A 74 -6.77 15.76 -39.07
C SER A 74 -5.87 16.00 -37.86
N PRO A 75 -5.98 17.14 -37.15
CA PRO A 75 -5.38 17.27 -35.82
C PRO A 75 -6.02 16.18 -34.95
N GLN A 76 -5.19 15.26 -34.50
CA GLN A 76 -5.60 14.07 -33.75
C GLN A 76 -6.21 14.46 -32.41
N LYS A 77 -7.16 13.62 -31.98
CA LYS A 77 -7.90 13.66 -30.72
C LYS A 77 -7.02 13.50 -29.46
N ASP A 78 -5.71 13.42 -29.66
CA ASP A 78 -4.70 12.93 -28.72
C ASP A 78 -3.80 14.06 -28.17
N THR A 79 -4.14 15.33 -28.43
CA THR A 79 -3.26 16.48 -28.14
C THR A 79 -3.02 16.70 -26.63
N PHE A 80 -3.93 16.25 -25.77
CA PHE A 80 -3.85 16.41 -24.31
C PHE A 80 -3.67 15.11 -23.53
N ASP A 81 -3.43 14.00 -24.23
CA ASP A 81 -3.36 12.68 -23.57
C ASP A 81 -2.22 12.59 -22.56
N GLY A 82 -1.08 13.23 -22.83
CA GLY A 82 0.02 13.33 -21.86
C GLY A 82 -0.41 14.03 -20.57
N SER A 83 -1.07 15.19 -20.68
CA SER A 83 -1.54 15.94 -19.50
C SER A 83 -2.60 15.16 -18.70
N ARG A 84 -3.48 14.42 -19.37
CA ARG A 84 -4.45 13.54 -18.69
C ARG A 84 -3.76 12.40 -17.96
N GLN A 85 -2.74 11.80 -18.56
CA GLN A 85 -1.95 10.76 -17.92
C GLN A 85 -1.25 11.27 -16.67
N ASP A 86 -0.60 12.44 -16.77
CA ASP A 86 0.11 13.06 -15.64
C ASP A 86 -0.84 13.42 -14.49
N ILE A 87 -2.02 13.98 -14.79
CA ILE A 87 -3.02 14.30 -13.76
C ILE A 87 -3.54 13.03 -13.09
N ASN A 88 -3.83 11.97 -13.85
CA ASN A 88 -4.28 10.70 -13.25
C ASN A 88 -3.19 10.07 -12.38
N ALA A 89 -1.92 10.13 -12.80
CA ALA A 89 -0.80 9.64 -12.01
C ALA A 89 -0.63 10.43 -10.70
N ALA A 90 -0.80 11.75 -10.74
CA ALA A 90 -0.77 12.59 -9.54
C ALA A 90 -1.90 12.23 -8.56
N ILE A 91 -3.11 12.01 -9.08
CA ILE A 91 -4.26 11.56 -8.28
C ILE A 91 -3.97 10.21 -7.62
N ASP A 92 -3.43 9.25 -8.37
CA ASP A 92 -3.12 7.93 -7.83
C ASP A 92 -2.07 8.03 -6.69
N GLN A 93 -1.04 8.86 -6.87
CA GLN A 93 -0.04 9.12 -5.83
C GLN A 93 -0.63 9.76 -4.57
N ILE A 94 -1.59 10.69 -4.72
CA ILE A 94 -2.26 11.33 -3.59
C ILE A 94 -3.17 10.34 -2.87
N CYS A 95 -3.88 9.47 -3.59
CA CYS A 95 -4.69 8.42 -2.99
C CYS A 95 -3.81 7.44 -2.17
N GLU A 96 -2.68 7.01 -2.74
CA GLU A 96 -1.70 6.15 -2.06
C GLU A 96 -1.10 6.84 -0.82
N PHE A 97 -0.72 8.11 -0.95
CA PHE A 97 -0.17 8.91 0.15
C PHE A 97 -1.20 9.09 1.27
N THR A 98 -2.47 9.33 0.92
CA THR A 98 -3.56 9.50 1.89
C THR A 98 -3.70 8.24 2.75
N GLY A 99 -3.77 7.06 2.12
CA GLY A 99 -3.79 5.79 2.83
C GLY A 99 -2.57 5.59 3.72
N THR A 100 -1.37 5.87 3.19
CA THR A 100 -0.10 5.75 3.94
C THR A 100 -0.10 6.64 5.17
N LYS A 101 -0.50 7.90 5.03
CA LYS A 101 -0.59 8.83 6.16
C LYS A 101 -1.59 8.33 7.21
N ILE A 102 -2.77 7.90 6.79
CA ILE A 102 -3.79 7.38 7.72
C ILE A 102 -3.21 6.25 8.56
N ILE A 103 -2.57 5.25 7.94
CA ILE A 103 -2.10 4.06 8.66
C ILE A 103 -0.85 4.33 9.49
N PHE A 104 0.14 5.03 8.92
CA PHE A 104 1.45 5.20 9.56
C PHE A 104 1.57 6.45 10.44
N TRP A 105 0.62 7.38 10.34
CA TRP A 105 0.60 8.61 11.14
C TRP A 105 -0.66 8.70 12.00
N ASP A 106 -1.85 8.75 11.40
CA ASP A 106 -3.09 9.03 12.13
C ASP A 106 -3.51 7.85 13.02
N LEU A 107 -3.42 6.62 12.51
CA LEU A 107 -3.69 5.35 13.22
C LEU A 107 -2.42 4.69 13.74
N ARG A 108 -1.31 5.43 13.83
CA ARG A 108 -0.01 4.87 14.21
C ARG A 108 -0.05 4.16 15.56
N GLU A 109 -0.67 4.76 16.56
CA GLU A 109 -0.69 4.22 17.92
C GLU A 109 -1.45 2.88 17.98
N PRO A 110 -2.73 2.80 17.56
CA PRO A 110 -3.46 1.53 17.56
C PRO A 110 -2.92 0.51 16.54
N PHE A 111 -2.56 0.93 15.32
CA PHE A 111 -2.14 0.02 14.25
C PHE A 111 -0.66 -0.35 14.34
N ILE A 112 0.26 0.62 14.35
CA ILE A 112 1.70 0.37 14.22
C ILE A 112 2.36 0.08 15.57
N ASP A 113 1.94 0.73 16.65
CA ASP A 113 2.60 0.64 17.95
C ASP A 113 1.99 -0.46 18.86
N ASN A 114 0.69 -0.73 18.74
CA ASN A 114 -0.06 -1.62 19.65
C ASN A 114 -0.54 -2.95 19.05
N LEU A 115 -0.79 -3.04 17.73
CA LEU A 115 -1.26 -4.29 17.11
C LEU A 115 -0.31 -5.47 17.42
N TYR A 116 -0.87 -6.60 17.86
CA TYR A 116 -0.16 -7.82 18.28
C TYR A 116 0.83 -7.66 19.44
N LYS A 117 0.71 -6.59 20.23
CA LYS A 117 1.52 -6.35 21.42
C LYS A 117 0.65 -6.40 22.67
N PRO A 118 0.95 -7.27 23.66
CA PRO A 118 2.15 -8.08 23.77
C PRO A 118 2.05 -9.46 23.07
N SER A 119 0.87 -9.86 22.59
CA SER A 119 0.67 -11.08 21.79
C SER A 119 -0.44 -10.90 20.76
N VAL A 120 -0.52 -11.82 19.79
CA VAL A 120 -1.59 -11.83 18.78
C VAL A 120 -2.96 -11.99 19.45
N SER A 121 -3.10 -12.93 20.38
CA SER A 121 -4.36 -13.21 21.07
C SER A 121 -4.90 -12.06 21.92
N GLN A 122 -4.04 -11.15 22.40
CA GLN A 122 -4.44 -10.05 23.30
C GLN A 122 -4.73 -8.74 22.56
N SER A 123 -4.11 -8.53 21.40
CA SER A 123 -4.21 -7.28 20.64
C SER A 123 -4.45 -7.59 19.17
N ARG A 124 -5.66 -8.09 18.87
CA ARG A 124 -6.10 -8.55 17.55
C ARG A 124 -6.31 -7.40 16.58
N LEU A 125 -6.22 -7.69 15.28
CA LEU A 125 -6.48 -6.72 14.22
C LEU A 125 -7.95 -6.29 14.16
N GLU A 126 -8.87 -7.13 14.63
CA GLU A 126 -10.30 -6.81 14.69
C GLU A 126 -10.59 -5.49 15.41
N ALA A 127 -9.77 -5.09 16.39
CA ALA A 127 -9.89 -3.79 17.06
C ALA A 127 -9.63 -2.58 16.13
N MET A 128 -9.06 -2.80 14.94
CA MET A 128 -8.84 -1.77 13.92
C MET A 128 -10.05 -1.53 13.02
N ILE A 129 -11.09 -2.36 13.09
CA ILE A 129 -12.27 -2.21 12.22
C ILE A 129 -13.00 -0.90 12.51
N ASP A 130 -13.32 -0.59 13.77
CA ASP A 130 -14.02 0.66 14.10
C ASP A 130 -13.19 1.93 13.77
N PRO A 131 -11.86 2.00 14.06
CA PRO A 131 -11.02 3.09 13.60
C PRO A 131 -10.99 3.25 12.07
N LEU A 132 -10.86 2.14 11.33
CA LEU A 132 -10.84 2.18 9.86
C LEU A 132 -12.20 2.60 9.28
N ASP A 133 -13.30 2.13 9.85
CA ASP A 133 -14.65 2.53 9.46
C ASP A 133 -14.90 4.01 9.70
N THR A 134 -14.47 4.51 10.86
CA THR A 134 -14.54 5.95 11.18
C THR A 134 -13.78 6.79 10.15
N VAL A 135 -12.58 6.36 9.76
CA VAL A 135 -11.80 7.04 8.73
C VAL A 135 -12.47 6.96 7.36
N LEU A 136 -13.00 5.80 6.96
CA LEU A 136 -13.72 5.65 5.69
C LEU A 136 -14.96 6.54 5.64
N ASN A 137 -15.74 6.64 6.72
CA ASN A 137 -16.90 7.52 6.80
C ASN A 137 -16.49 9.00 6.61
N GLN A 138 -15.42 9.45 7.28
CA GLN A 138 -14.90 10.80 7.10
C GLN A 138 -14.39 11.06 5.68
N LEU A 139 -13.75 10.07 5.06
CA LEU A 139 -13.33 10.16 3.66
C LEU A 139 -14.55 10.25 2.74
N CYS A 140 -15.59 9.43 2.95
CA CYS A 140 -16.82 9.47 2.16
C CYS A 140 -17.50 10.84 2.16
N ASP A 141 -17.40 11.60 3.26
CA ASP A 141 -17.97 12.97 3.36
C ASP A 141 -17.24 14.00 2.48
N ILE A 142 -15.98 13.75 2.12
CA ILE A 142 -15.12 14.71 1.40
C ILE A 142 -14.74 14.27 0.00
N ILE A 143 -14.78 12.96 -0.29
CA ILE A 143 -14.40 12.39 -1.58
C ILE A 143 -15.57 12.41 -2.56
N VAL A 144 -15.26 12.61 -3.84
CA VAL A 144 -16.23 12.43 -4.92
C VAL A 144 -16.25 11.00 -5.41
N GLU A 145 -17.40 10.52 -5.89
CA GLU A 145 -17.62 9.14 -6.33
C GLU A 145 -16.51 8.58 -7.25
N PRO A 146 -15.98 9.31 -8.26
CA PRO A 146 -14.93 8.77 -9.15
C PRO A 146 -13.58 8.48 -8.48
N LEU A 147 -13.34 9.03 -7.29
CA LEU A 147 -12.10 8.83 -6.52
C LEU A 147 -12.25 7.81 -5.40
N ARG A 148 -13.49 7.39 -5.08
CA ARG A 148 -13.81 6.48 -3.99
C ARG A 148 -12.94 5.22 -4.03
N ASP A 149 -13.01 4.48 -5.13
CA ASP A 149 -12.25 3.23 -5.27
C ASP A 149 -10.73 3.44 -5.21
N ARG A 150 -10.22 4.56 -5.74
CA ARG A 150 -8.78 4.86 -5.73
C ARG A 150 -8.28 5.10 -4.31
N ILE A 151 -9.01 5.91 -3.53
CA ILE A 151 -8.66 6.24 -2.15
C ILE A 151 -8.79 5.01 -1.25
N VAL A 152 -9.89 4.25 -1.37
CA VAL A 152 -10.09 3.02 -0.60
C VAL A 152 -9.05 1.97 -0.97
N THR A 153 -8.66 1.86 -2.24
CA THR A 153 -7.56 1.00 -2.68
C THR A 153 -6.22 1.43 -2.07
N GLY A 154 -5.93 2.73 -2.02
CA GLY A 154 -4.72 3.26 -1.37
C GLY A 154 -4.71 2.96 0.14
N LEU A 155 -5.87 3.05 0.80
CA LEU A 155 -6.00 2.69 2.22
C LEU A 155 -5.83 1.18 2.45
N LEU A 156 -6.38 0.32 1.59
CA LEU A 156 -6.15 -1.12 1.63
C LEU A 156 -4.66 -1.44 1.50
N GLN A 157 -3.98 -0.87 0.50
CA GLN A 157 -2.54 -1.06 0.30
C GLN A 157 -1.74 -0.68 1.54
N ALA A 158 -2.00 0.52 2.07
CA ALA A 158 -1.34 1.00 3.28
C ALA A 158 -1.62 0.12 4.50
N SER A 159 -2.84 -0.40 4.64
CA SER A 159 -3.22 -1.30 5.75
C SER A 159 -2.46 -2.62 5.68
N LEU A 160 -2.32 -3.18 4.47
CA LEU A 160 -1.57 -4.41 4.22
C LEU A 160 -0.06 -4.22 4.43
N ASP A 161 0.50 -3.09 3.99
CA ASP A 161 1.91 -2.75 4.24
C ASP A 161 2.16 -2.46 5.73
N GLY A 162 1.20 -1.82 6.42
CA GLY A 162 1.22 -1.63 7.86
C GLY A 162 1.24 -2.97 8.61
N LEU A 163 0.38 -3.90 8.21
CA LEU A 163 0.33 -5.26 8.76
C LEU A 163 1.65 -6.02 8.53
N LEU A 164 2.21 -5.96 7.33
CA LEU A 164 3.53 -6.54 7.03
C LEU A 164 4.62 -5.94 7.91
N ARG A 165 4.62 -4.62 8.11
CA ARG A 165 5.58 -3.95 9.00
C ARG A 165 5.44 -4.43 10.44
N VAL A 166 4.21 -4.57 10.94
CA VAL A 166 3.95 -5.06 12.30
C VAL A 166 4.45 -6.50 12.48
N ILE A 167 4.26 -7.36 11.48
CA ILE A 167 4.63 -8.78 11.54
C ILE A 167 6.14 -8.99 11.35
N LEU A 168 6.76 -8.29 10.40
CA LEU A 168 8.16 -8.54 9.99
C LEU A 168 9.18 -7.61 10.67
N ASP A 169 8.76 -6.39 11.02
CA ASP A 169 9.64 -5.32 11.48
C ASP A 169 9.08 -4.62 12.75
N GLY A 170 8.21 -5.31 13.50
CA GLY A 170 7.43 -4.76 14.61
C GLY A 170 8.16 -4.53 15.92
N GLY A 171 9.48 -4.76 15.94
CA GLY A 171 10.34 -4.60 17.13
C GLY A 171 10.27 -5.74 18.14
N PRO A 172 11.16 -5.74 19.16
CA PRO A 172 11.37 -6.89 20.05
C PRO A 172 10.21 -7.19 21.01
N SER A 173 9.22 -6.29 21.12
CA SER A 173 8.02 -6.50 21.93
C SER A 173 6.97 -7.37 21.24
N ARG A 174 7.21 -7.77 19.99
CA ARG A 174 6.34 -8.66 19.22
C ARG A 174 7.07 -9.94 18.91
N VAL A 175 6.50 -11.02 19.42
CA VAL A 175 7.06 -12.36 19.30
C VAL A 175 5.93 -13.30 18.90
N PHE A 176 6.17 -14.12 17.88
CA PHE A 176 5.18 -15.01 17.28
C PHE A 176 5.57 -16.47 17.47
N SER A 177 4.57 -17.29 17.75
CA SER A 177 4.63 -18.75 17.77
C SER A 177 3.99 -19.33 16.50
N ILE A 178 4.13 -20.64 16.29
CA ILE A 178 3.46 -21.35 15.18
C ILE A 178 1.94 -21.25 15.30
N GLY A 179 1.42 -21.31 16.53
CA GLY A 179 -0.02 -21.25 16.79
C GLY A 179 -0.67 -19.92 16.40
N ASP A 180 0.11 -18.84 16.36
CA ASP A 180 -0.39 -17.52 15.99
C ASP A 180 -0.74 -17.41 14.50
N ALA A 181 -0.19 -18.27 13.63
CA ALA A 181 -0.46 -18.23 12.19
C ALA A 181 -1.95 -18.35 11.86
N LYS A 182 -2.70 -19.13 12.66
CA LYS A 182 -4.15 -19.25 12.50
C LYS A 182 -4.87 -17.94 12.84
N LEU A 183 -4.51 -17.29 13.93
CA LEU A 183 -5.12 -16.03 14.35
C LEU A 183 -4.77 -14.89 13.38
N LEU A 184 -3.54 -14.89 12.84
CA LEU A 184 -3.12 -13.94 11.81
C LEU A 184 -3.93 -14.12 10.52
N GLU A 185 -4.21 -15.36 10.09
CA GLU A 185 -5.03 -15.62 8.91
C GLU A 185 -6.49 -15.19 9.14
N GLU A 186 -7.06 -15.49 10.32
CA GLU A 186 -8.40 -14.99 10.71
C GLU A 186 -8.46 -13.46 10.64
N ASP A 187 -7.44 -12.77 11.17
CA ASP A 187 -7.35 -11.32 11.17
C ASP A 187 -7.21 -10.76 9.74
N LEU A 188 -6.45 -11.42 8.87
CA LEU A 188 -6.35 -11.05 7.46
C LEU A 188 -7.68 -11.21 6.72
N GLU A 189 -8.45 -12.25 7.02
CA GLU A 189 -9.79 -12.46 6.46
C GLU A 189 -10.77 -11.39 6.92
N VAL A 190 -10.72 -10.98 8.19
CA VAL A 190 -11.52 -9.86 8.72
C VAL A 190 -11.20 -8.56 7.97
N LEU A 191 -9.92 -8.22 7.81
CA LEU A 191 -9.50 -7.04 7.05
C LEU A 191 -9.95 -7.11 5.58
N LYS A 192 -9.84 -8.28 4.96
CA LYS A 192 -10.25 -8.50 3.58
C LYS A 192 -11.75 -8.27 3.40
N GLU A 193 -12.58 -8.91 4.21
CA GLU A 193 -14.03 -8.78 4.10
C GLU A 193 -14.51 -7.38 4.47
N PHE A 194 -13.81 -6.66 5.37
CA PHE A 194 -14.05 -5.24 5.63
C PHE A 194 -13.93 -4.38 4.36
N PHE A 195 -12.85 -4.53 3.59
CA PHE A 195 -12.68 -3.74 2.35
C PHE A 195 -13.59 -4.19 1.19
N ILE A 196 -14.08 -5.44 1.20
CA ILE A 196 -15.10 -5.91 0.25
C ILE A 196 -16.49 -5.41 0.65
N SER A 197 -16.76 -5.32 1.95
CA SER A 197 -18.02 -4.84 2.55
C SER A 197 -19.27 -5.44 1.90
N GLY A 198 -19.33 -6.78 1.79
CA GLY A 198 -20.49 -7.47 1.20
C GLY A 198 -20.79 -7.16 -0.27
N GLY A 199 -19.87 -6.49 -0.98
CA GLY A 199 -20.05 -6.04 -2.36
C GLY A 199 -20.25 -4.53 -2.51
N ASP A 200 -20.48 -3.81 -1.41
CA ASP A 200 -20.61 -2.35 -1.42
C ASP A 200 -19.26 -1.64 -1.39
N GLY A 201 -18.17 -2.36 -1.06
CA GLY A 201 -16.79 -1.87 -1.04
C GLY A 201 -16.03 -2.10 -2.35
N LEU A 202 -14.75 -2.45 -2.25
CA LEU A 202 -13.89 -2.71 -3.40
C LEU A 202 -14.25 -4.03 -4.12
N PRO A 203 -13.99 -4.14 -5.43
CA PRO A 203 -14.16 -5.40 -6.15
C PRO A 203 -13.30 -6.52 -5.54
N ARG A 204 -13.92 -7.68 -5.25
CA ARG A 204 -13.24 -8.83 -4.60
C ARG A 204 -11.93 -9.23 -5.27
N GLY A 205 -11.85 -9.20 -6.60
CA GLY A 205 -10.62 -9.52 -7.33
C GLY A 205 -9.45 -8.57 -7.06
N VAL A 206 -9.75 -7.27 -6.85
CA VAL A 206 -8.73 -6.27 -6.50
C VAL A 206 -8.20 -6.55 -5.10
N VAL A 207 -9.09 -6.82 -4.14
CA VAL A 207 -8.72 -7.08 -2.75
C VAL A 207 -7.91 -8.37 -2.62
N GLU A 208 -8.37 -9.48 -3.22
CA GLU A 208 -7.67 -10.77 -3.15
C GLU A 208 -6.26 -10.70 -3.75
N ASN A 209 -6.07 -9.95 -4.84
CA ASN A 209 -4.76 -9.79 -5.45
C ASN A 209 -3.77 -9.09 -4.51
N GLN A 210 -4.22 -8.07 -3.76
CA GLN A 210 -3.34 -7.38 -2.82
C GLN A 210 -3.07 -8.20 -1.56
N VAL A 211 -4.10 -8.86 -1.04
CA VAL A 211 -4.02 -9.71 0.16
C VAL A 211 -3.08 -10.91 -0.04
N ALA A 212 -2.95 -11.41 -1.28
CA ALA A 212 -2.11 -12.57 -1.60
C ALA A 212 -0.68 -12.46 -1.08
N ARG A 213 -0.06 -11.28 -1.16
CA ARG A 213 1.32 -11.06 -0.66
C ARG A 213 1.42 -11.23 0.85
N VAL A 214 0.46 -10.69 1.60
CA VAL A 214 0.44 -10.79 3.07
C VAL A 214 0.13 -12.22 3.50
N ARG A 215 -0.81 -12.88 2.83
CA ARG A 215 -1.17 -14.28 3.09
C ARG A 215 0.02 -15.23 2.96
N LEU A 216 0.91 -15.00 1.98
CA LEU A 216 2.15 -15.76 1.85
C LEU A 216 3.06 -15.60 3.08
N VAL A 217 3.20 -14.39 3.61
CA VAL A 217 3.99 -14.12 4.82
C VAL A 217 3.35 -14.77 6.04
N ILE A 218 2.03 -14.66 6.23
CA ILE A 218 1.31 -15.31 7.33
C ILE A 218 1.50 -16.83 7.28
N LYS A 219 1.42 -17.43 6.08
CA LYS A 219 1.67 -18.86 5.89
C LYS A 219 3.07 -19.26 6.37
N LEU A 220 4.09 -18.42 6.15
CA LEU A 220 5.46 -18.68 6.64
C LEU A 220 5.52 -18.77 8.18
N HIS A 221 4.71 -17.99 8.91
CA HIS A 221 4.63 -18.12 10.37
C HIS A 221 4.09 -19.48 10.83
N GLY A 222 3.36 -20.20 9.98
CA GLY A 222 2.83 -21.53 10.27
C GLY A 222 3.80 -22.69 10.07
N TYR A 223 4.97 -22.48 9.45
CA TYR A 223 5.97 -23.55 9.26
C TYR A 223 6.78 -23.80 10.52
N GLU A 224 7.36 -24.99 10.65
CA GLU A 224 8.31 -25.29 11.71
C GLU A 224 9.59 -24.46 11.58
N THR A 225 10.19 -24.10 12.71
CA THR A 225 11.38 -23.25 12.73
C THR A 225 12.56 -23.88 11.98
N ARG A 226 12.68 -25.21 12.02
CA ARG A 226 13.69 -25.96 11.25
C ARG A 226 13.53 -25.79 9.75
N GLU A 227 12.30 -25.87 9.26
CA GLU A 227 12.00 -25.72 7.83
C GLU A 227 12.37 -24.31 7.34
N LEU A 228 12.04 -23.28 8.13
CA LEU A 228 12.42 -21.89 7.83
C LEU A 228 13.95 -21.72 7.79
N ILE A 229 14.69 -22.36 8.69
CA ILE A 229 16.16 -22.31 8.72
C ILE A 229 16.78 -23.03 7.52
N GLU A 230 16.29 -24.22 7.17
CA GLU A 230 16.75 -24.98 6.00
C GLU A 230 16.50 -24.21 4.71
N ASP A 231 15.32 -23.61 4.58
CA ASP A 231 14.98 -22.79 3.41
C ASP A 231 15.84 -21.53 3.34
N LEU A 232 16.11 -20.88 4.48
CA LEU A 232 17.00 -19.72 4.55
C LEU A 232 18.43 -20.08 4.12
N LYS A 233 18.97 -21.21 4.58
CA LYS A 233 20.32 -21.67 4.17
C LYS A 233 20.39 -22.00 2.69
N SER A 234 19.36 -22.66 2.16
CA SER A 234 19.22 -22.97 0.74
C SER A 234 19.16 -21.68 -0.10
N ALA A 235 18.31 -20.73 0.29
CA ALA A 235 18.12 -19.46 -0.41
C ALA A 235 19.35 -18.53 -0.35
N SER A 236 20.14 -18.60 0.73
CA SER A 236 21.36 -17.80 0.91
C SER A 236 22.61 -18.41 0.28
N GLY A 237 22.51 -19.60 -0.33
CA GLY A 237 23.66 -20.31 -0.90
C GLY A 237 24.66 -20.79 0.16
N LEU A 238 24.23 -20.91 1.42
CA LEU A 238 25.05 -21.42 2.52
C LEU A 238 25.22 -22.95 2.43
N GLU A 239 24.42 -23.63 1.62
CA GLU A 239 24.59 -25.06 1.31
C GLU A 239 25.21 -25.23 -0.10
N MET A 240 26.22 -26.12 -0.19
CA MET A 240 26.96 -26.43 -1.42
C MET A 240 26.14 -27.12 -2.52
N GLN A 241 24.89 -27.48 -2.23
CA GLN A 241 23.96 -28.13 -3.16
C GLN A 241 22.85 -27.13 -3.47
N GLY A 242 22.88 -26.54 -4.67
CA GLY A 242 21.99 -25.47 -5.13
C GLY A 242 20.51 -25.88 -5.23
N SER A 243 19.88 -26.11 -4.08
CA SER A 243 18.45 -26.34 -3.96
C SER A 243 17.73 -24.99 -3.96
N LYS A 244 16.76 -24.81 -4.85
CA LYS A 244 15.88 -23.63 -4.85
C LYS A 244 15.09 -23.58 -3.53
N SER A 245 14.81 -22.38 -3.02
CA SER A 245 13.88 -22.17 -1.89
C SER A 245 12.58 -22.94 -2.17
N LYS A 246 12.24 -23.85 -1.25
CA LYS A 246 11.02 -24.67 -1.27
C LYS A 246 9.81 -23.86 -0.85
N LEU A 247 10.01 -22.89 0.06
CA LEU A 247 8.94 -22.05 0.59
C LEU A 247 8.63 -20.85 -0.32
N GLY A 248 9.49 -20.57 -1.30
CA GLY A 248 9.30 -19.48 -2.27
C GLY A 248 9.48 -18.08 -1.68
N ALA A 249 10.05 -17.99 -0.48
CA ALA A 249 10.29 -16.74 0.23
C ALA A 249 11.73 -16.27 0.03
N ASP A 250 11.94 -14.95 -0.02
CA ASP A 250 13.29 -14.40 -0.08
C ASP A 250 13.99 -14.47 1.29
N THR A 251 15.31 -14.48 1.25
CA THR A 251 16.19 -14.55 2.42
C THR A 251 15.89 -13.47 3.47
N LYS A 252 15.47 -12.27 3.06
CA LYS A 252 15.19 -11.18 4.02
C LYS A 252 13.88 -11.45 4.77
N THR A 253 12.85 -11.92 4.08
CA THR A 253 11.57 -12.29 4.71
C THR A 253 11.76 -13.42 5.71
N LEU A 254 12.43 -14.51 5.33
CA LEU A 254 12.71 -15.63 6.23
C LEU A 254 13.51 -15.20 7.48
N LEU A 255 14.54 -14.37 7.28
CA LEU A 255 15.34 -13.84 8.38
C LEU A 255 14.50 -13.00 9.36
N ARG A 256 13.63 -12.12 8.84
CA ARG A 256 12.75 -11.28 9.67
C ARG A 256 11.77 -12.11 10.49
N ILE A 257 11.17 -13.14 9.89
CA ILE A 257 10.28 -14.07 10.61
C ILE A 257 11.02 -14.77 11.74
N LEU A 258 12.23 -15.30 11.47
CA LEU A 258 13.06 -15.95 12.49
C LEU A 258 13.45 -14.99 13.62
N CYS A 259 13.68 -13.70 13.32
CA CYS A 259 13.98 -12.68 14.34
C CYS A 259 12.82 -12.43 15.31
N HIS A 260 11.58 -12.62 14.88
CA HIS A 260 10.38 -12.44 15.70
C HIS A 260 9.81 -13.75 16.25
N ARG A 261 10.56 -14.85 16.13
CA ARG A 261 10.11 -16.18 16.55
C ARG A 261 10.29 -16.38 18.07
N SER A 262 9.29 -17.00 18.72
CA SER A 262 9.30 -17.20 20.18
C SER A 262 10.20 -18.32 20.69
N ASP A 263 10.62 -19.24 19.82
CA ASP A 263 11.36 -20.43 20.25
C ASP A 263 12.88 -20.20 20.36
N SER A 264 13.52 -21.06 21.16
CA SER A 264 14.96 -20.98 21.37
C SER A 264 15.78 -21.38 20.15
N GLU A 265 15.25 -22.23 19.27
CA GLU A 265 15.98 -22.78 18.11
C GLU A 265 16.29 -21.67 17.10
N ALA A 266 15.30 -20.82 16.78
CA ALA A 266 15.50 -19.62 15.96
C ALA A 266 16.58 -18.71 16.56
N SER A 267 16.47 -18.41 17.86
CA SER A 267 17.40 -17.51 18.54
C SER A 267 18.85 -18.05 18.57
N GLN A 268 19.01 -19.37 18.76
CA GLN A 268 20.33 -20.02 18.78
C GLN A 268 20.95 -20.02 17.39
N PHE A 269 20.17 -20.34 16.36
CA PHE A 269 20.61 -20.28 14.97
C PHE A 269 21.08 -18.87 14.60
N LEU A 270 20.26 -17.84 14.85
CA LEU A 270 20.59 -16.45 14.52
C LEU A 270 21.86 -15.97 15.23
N LYS A 271 22.00 -16.26 16.54
CA LYS A 271 23.20 -15.90 17.31
C LYS A 271 24.45 -16.57 16.74
N LYS A 272 24.37 -17.85 16.35
CA LYS A 272 25.48 -18.60 15.78
C LYS A 272 25.84 -18.09 14.38
N GLN A 273 24.85 -17.90 13.52
CA GLN A 273 25.03 -17.54 12.12
C GLN A 273 25.58 -16.11 11.98
N TYR A 274 25.05 -15.17 12.76
CA TYR A 274 25.39 -13.74 12.64
C TYR A 274 26.34 -13.24 13.73
N LYS A 275 26.88 -14.15 14.55
CA LYS A 275 27.83 -13.84 15.65
C LYS A 275 27.32 -12.73 16.58
N ILE A 276 26.02 -12.74 16.87
CA ILE A 276 25.38 -11.72 17.69
C ILE A 276 25.87 -11.91 19.14
N PRO A 277 26.38 -10.85 19.80
CA PRO A 277 26.78 -10.92 21.20
C PRO A 277 25.62 -11.41 22.07
N LYS A 278 25.93 -12.19 23.11
CA LYS A 278 24.92 -12.50 24.13
C LYS A 278 24.45 -11.18 24.76
N SER A 279 23.14 -11.01 24.90
CA SER A 279 22.59 -9.86 25.63
C SER A 279 23.17 -9.86 27.04
N VAL A 280 23.86 -8.79 27.40
CA VAL A 280 24.20 -8.51 28.80
C VAL A 280 22.88 -8.09 29.43
N ALA A 281 22.44 -8.83 30.45
CA ALA A 281 21.22 -8.57 31.19
C ALA A 281 21.38 -7.31 32.06
#